data_AF-A0A6B0HD36-F1
#
_entry.id   AF-A0A6B0HD36-F1
#
_cell.length_a   1.000
_cell.length_b   1.000
_cell.length_c   1.000
_cell.angle_alpha   90.00
_cell.angle_beta   90.00
_cell.angle_gamma   90.00
#
_symmetry.space_group_name_H-M   'P 1'
#
loop_
_entity.id
_entity.type
_entity.pdbx_description
1 polymer ?
#
loop_
_entity_poly.entity_id
_entity_poly.type
_entity_poly.pdbx_seq_one_letter_code
_entity_poly.pdbx_strand_id
1 'polypeptide(L)' 'MSMSPRERFWDVLCEYRPFLHLLLLFTTVLLVLTVIAMAMGDQQTDAYVISIVTIAILVATIVAISYCVWRCGAMTNDQS' A
#
# COMPACT_ATOMS: atom_id res chain seq x y z
N MET A 1 -10.34 31.51 -5.80
CA MET A 1 -9.15 30.67 -5.58
C MET A 1 -9.27 29.45 -6.47
N SER A 2 -8.51 29.38 -7.56
CA SER A 2 -8.44 28.18 -8.39
C SER A 2 -7.56 27.16 -7.69
N MET A 3 -8.17 26.17 -7.02
CA MET A 3 -7.44 25.00 -6.52
C MET A 3 -6.78 24.30 -7.71
N SER A 4 -5.50 23.99 -7.59
CA SER A 4 -4.79 23.24 -8.60
C SER A 4 -5.38 21.82 -8.70
N PRO A 5 -5.39 21.20 -9.90
CA PRO A 5 -5.91 19.83 -10.08
C PRO A 5 -5.24 18.81 -9.15
N ARG A 6 -3.99 19.08 -8.77
CA ARG A 6 -3.20 18.26 -7.86
C ARG A 6 -3.76 18.28 -6.45
N GLU A 7 -4.10 19.46 -5.93
CA GLU A 7 -4.67 19.63 -4.59
C GLU A 7 -6.02 18.90 -4.49
N ARG A 8 -6.86 19.01 -5.52
CA ARG A 8 -8.16 18.32 -5.57
C ARG A 8 -8.03 16.80 -5.61
N PHE A 9 -7.00 16.28 -6.27
CA PHE A 9 -6.69 14.85 -6.27
C PHE A 9 -6.24 14.37 -4.88
N TRP A 10 -5.36 15.13 -4.23
CA TRP A 10 -4.89 14.81 -2.88
C TRP A 10 -6.02 14.90 -1.85
N ASP A 11 -6.91 15.88 -1.95
CA ASP A 11 -8.07 16.05 -1.07
C ASP A 11 -8.99 14.81 -1.08
N VAL A 12 -9.35 14.33 -2.28
CA VAL A 12 -10.14 13.10 -2.45
C VAL A 12 -9.39 11.87 -1.93
N LEU A 13 -8.08 11.77 -2.16
CA LEU A 13 -7.27 10.67 -1.64
C LEU A 13 -7.18 10.68 -0.12
N CYS A 14 -7.08 11.86 0.49
CA CYS A 14 -6.99 12.00 1.94
C CYS A 14 -8.34 11.76 2.63
N GLU A 15 -9.46 12.09 1.98
CA GLU A 15 -10.82 11.73 2.42
C GLU A 15 -10.97 10.19 2.55
N TYR A 16 -10.32 9.44 1.66
CA TYR A 16 -10.30 7.97 1.67
C TYR A 16 -9.27 7.34 2.63
N ARG A 17 -8.66 8.12 3.55
CA ARG A 17 -7.74 7.62 4.60
C ARG A 17 -8.14 6.29 5.25
N PRO A 18 -9.39 6.11 5.76
CA PRO A 18 -9.76 4.87 6.43
C PRO A 18 -9.75 3.67 5.46
N PHE A 19 -10.10 3.88 4.20
CA PHE A 19 -10.06 2.85 3.17
C PHE A 19 -8.62 2.50 2.78
N LEU A 20 -7.74 3.49 2.62
CA LEU A 20 -6.30 3.30 2.39
C LEU A 20 -5.64 2.51 3.54
N HIS A 21 -6.01 2.80 4.78
CA HIS A 21 -5.50 2.09 5.95
C HIS A 21 -5.99 0.64 6.00
N LEU A 22 -7.27 0.39 5.66
CA LEU A 22 -7.84 -0.94 5.57
C LEU A 22 -7.16 -1.75 4.44
N LEU A 23 -6.94 -1.12 3.29
CA LEU A 23 -6.23 -1.72 2.17
C LEU A 23 -4.78 -2.05 2.53
N LEU A 24 -4.07 -1.16 3.24
CA LEU A 24 -2.73 -1.44 3.76
C LEU A 24 -2.74 -2.63 4.72
N LEU A 25 -3.69 -2.69 5.65
CA LEU A 25 -3.82 -3.79 6.61
C LEU A 25 -4.07 -5.12 5.88
N PHE A 26 -4.99 -5.12 4.91
CA PHE A 26 -5.29 -6.26 4.06
C PHE A 26 -4.09 -6.72 3.23
N THR A 27 -3.40 -5.80 2.56
CA THR A 27 -2.18 -6.08 1.77
C THR A 27 -1.07 -6.63 2.67
N THR A 28 -0.92 -6.11 3.90
CA THR A 28 0.07 -6.60 4.87
C THR A 28 -0.25 -8.02 5.31
N VAL A 29 -1.52 -8.32 5.60
CA VAL A 29 -1.98 -9.69 5.94
C VAL A 29 -1.72 -10.65 4.77
N LEU A 30 -2.06 -10.25 3.54
CA LEU A 30 -1.77 -11.05 2.35
C LEU A 30 -0.28 -11.32 2.16
N LEU A 31 0.57 -10.33 2.42
CA LEU A 31 2.03 -10.49 2.35
C LEU A 31 2.50 -11.50 3.39
N VAL A 32 2.06 -11.38 4.64
CA VAL A 32 2.40 -12.32 5.71
C VAL A 32 1.95 -13.73 5.37
N LEU A 33 0.70 -13.90 4.90
CA LEU A 33 0.18 -15.19 4.46
C LEU A 33 1.01 -15.78 3.31
N THR A 34 1.42 -14.95 2.36
CA THR A 34 2.26 -15.37 1.22
C THR A 34 3.64 -15.85 1.69
N VAL A 35 4.27 -15.13 2.63
CA VAL A 35 5.56 -15.51 3.22
C VAL A 35 5.44 -16.81 4.01
N ILE A 36 4.37 -16.99 4.79
CA ILE A 36 4.11 -18.23 5.53
C ILE A 36 3.89 -19.40 4.56
N ALA A 37 3.11 -19.20 3.49
CA ALA A 37 2.87 -20.21 2.47
C ALA A 37 4.18 -20.63 1.76
N MET A 38 5.06 -19.66 1.47
CA MET A 38 6.42 -19.91 0.98
C MET A 38 7.27 -20.71 1.98
N ALA A 39 7.20 -20.39 3.27
CA ALA A 39 7.97 -21.08 4.31
C ALA A 39 7.48 -22.51 4.59
N MET A 40 6.20 -22.81 4.34
CA MET A 40 5.61 -24.14 4.54
C MET A 40 5.52 -24.98 3.25
N GLY A 41 5.61 -24.35 2.07
CA GLY A 41 5.41 -25.01 0.79
C GLY A 41 6.64 -25.76 0.29
N ASP A 42 6.44 -26.99 -0.20
CA ASP A 42 7.47 -27.75 -0.90
C ASP A 42 7.86 -27.01 -2.19
N GLN A 43 9.16 -26.72 -2.34
CA GLN A 43 9.73 -25.76 -3.29
C GLN A 43 9.68 -26.31 -4.74
N GLN A 44 8.47 -26.46 -5.30
CA GLN A 44 8.31 -26.70 -6.72
C GLN A 44 8.73 -25.43 -7.47
N THR A 45 9.77 -25.55 -8.29
CA THR A 45 10.53 -24.46 -8.91
C THR A 45 9.66 -23.43 -9.63
N ASP A 46 8.50 -23.83 -10.16
CA ASP A 46 7.57 -22.95 -10.87
C ASP A 46 6.73 -22.05 -9.94
N ALA A 47 6.36 -22.53 -8.74
CA ALA A 47 5.56 -21.78 -7.78
C ALA A 47 6.38 -20.72 -7.01
N TYR A 48 7.71 -20.90 -6.96
CA TYR A 48 8.62 -20.03 -6.24
C TYR A 48 8.74 -18.64 -6.92
N VAL A 49 8.82 -18.61 -8.26
CA VAL A 49 8.95 -17.36 -9.03
C VAL A 49 7.69 -16.51 -8.89
N ILE A 50 6.51 -17.13 -8.97
CA ILE A 50 5.22 -16.42 -8.86
C ILE A 50 5.10 -15.77 -7.49
N SER A 51 5.44 -16.51 -6.43
CA SER A 51 5.37 -16.01 -5.05
C SER A 51 6.31 -14.82 -4.81
N ILE A 52 7.52 -14.82 -5.39
CA ILE A 52 8.44 -13.67 -5.33
C ILE A 52 7.83 -12.43 -5.99
N VAL A 53 7.27 -12.59 -7.19
CA VAL A 53 6.63 -11.48 -7.91
C VAL A 53 5.44 -10.93 -7.12
N THR A 54 4.62 -11.81 -6.54
CA THR A 54 3.52 -11.42 -5.66
C THR A 54 4.02 -10.60 -4.47
N ILE A 55 5.07 -11.06 -3.77
CA ILE A 55 5.65 -10.32 -2.64
C ILE A 55 6.16 -8.95 -3.10
N ALA A 56 6.86 -8.86 -4.24
CA ALA A 56 7.36 -7.60 -4.76
C ALA A 56 6.24 -6.59 -5.05
N ILE A 57 5.14 -7.03 -5.65
CA ILE A 57 3.95 -6.20 -5.91
C ILE A 57 3.31 -5.75 -4.61
N LEU A 58 3.17 -6.65 -3.63
CA LEU A 58 2.59 -6.33 -2.32
C LEU A 58 3.44 -5.29 -1.59
N VAL A 59 4.76 -5.43 -1.56
CA VAL A 59 5.69 -4.46 -0.96
C VAL A 59 5.57 -3.10 -1.65
N ALA A 60 5.60 -3.07 -2.99
CA ALA A 60 5.47 -1.82 -3.75
C ALA A 60 4.14 -1.10 -3.43
N THR A 61 3.06 -1.87 -3.28
CA THR A 61 1.73 -1.35 -2.93
C THR A 61 1.72 -0.76 -1.50
N ILE A 62 2.32 -1.44 -0.53
CA ILE A 62 2.46 -0.94 0.86
C ILE A 62 3.26 0.37 0.88
N VAL A 63 4.35 0.44 0.10
CA VAL A 63 5.17 1.66 0.01
C VAL A 63 4.39 2.82 -0.61
N ALA A 64 3.65 2.57 -1.70
CA ALA A 64 2.82 3.60 -2.33
C ALA A 64 1.74 4.13 -1.37
N ILE A 65 1.07 3.25 -0.64
CA ILE A 65 0.01 3.64 0.31
C ILE A 65 0.59 4.37 1.52
N SER A 66 1.68 3.88 2.09
CA SER A 66 2.33 4.55 3.23
C SER A 66 2.82 5.95 2.85
N TYR A 67 3.32 6.12 1.62
CA TYR A 67 3.66 7.43 1.06
C TYR A 67 2.44 8.35 0.94
N CYS A 68 1.31 7.84 0.44
CA CYS A 68 0.06 8.60 0.36
C CYS A 68 -0.42 9.05 1.75
N VAL A 69 -0.40 8.15 2.75
CA VAL A 69 -0.81 8.46 4.12
C VAL A 69 0.12 9.49 4.77
N TRP A 70 1.44 9.34 4.59
CA TRP A 70 2.43 10.29 5.10
C TRP A 70 2.24 11.68 4.48
N ARG A 71 2.03 11.74 3.15
CA ARG A 71 1.83 13.00 2.44
C ARG A 71 0.52 13.69 2.82
N CYS A 72 -0.56 12.93 3.03
CA CYS A 72 -1.80 13.46 3.59
C CYS A 72 -1.62 14.00 5.01
N GLY A 73 -0.72 13.42 5.82
CA GLY A 73 -0.38 13.92 7.16
C GLY A 73 0.44 15.20 7.13
N ALA A 74 1.37 15.30 6.18
CA ALA A 74 2.20 16.49 5.99
C ALA A 74 1.38 17.73 5.59
N MET A 75 0.36 17.58 4.73
CA MET A 75 -0.52 18.70 4.34
C MET A 75 -1.38 19.22 5.50
N THR A 76 -1.80 18.34 6.43
CA THR A 76 -2.55 18.74 7.63
C THR A 76 -1.71 19.61 8.58
N ASN A 77 -0.40 19.34 8.69
CA ASN A 77 0.49 20.09 9.59
C ASN A 77 0.91 21.46 9.00
N ASP A 78 0.85 21.65 7.68
CA ASP A 78 1.19 22.92 7.02
C ASP A 78 0.11 24.00 7.21
N GLN A 79 -1.10 23.60 7.62
CA GLN A 79 -2.23 24.49 7.90
C GLN A 79 -2.34 24.90 9.38
N SER A 80 -1.43 24.45 10.27
CA SER A 80 -1.48 24.75 11.71
C SER A 80 -0.46 25.77 12.17
#